data_AF-A0A9D6N5J3-F1
#
_entry.id   AF-A0A9D6N5J3-F1
#
_cell.length_a   1.000
_cell.length_b   1.000
_cell.length_c   1.000
_cell.angle_alpha   90.00
_cell.angle_beta   90.00
_cell.angle_gamma   90.00
#
_symmetry.space_group_name_H-M   'P 1'
#
loop_
_entity.id
_entity.type
_entity.pdbx_description
1 polymer ?
#
loop_
_entity_poly.entity_id
_entity_poly.type
_entity_poly.pdbx_seq_one_letter_code
_entity_poly.pdbx_strand_id
1 'polypeptide(L)'
;MKKLLCLLAVAQWLRVATLAGEAGLESHLPVIFLQTEELVVSERKVACHVRCVPPKGQEAGSNLVHAGVVKLHGASSLRYPKKSFGLTLDEPTPWLGMRESSHWVLNAAFVDRSLMRHKLSYDLFRSLSVSNAPRFASASRFVEVNLNGRYHGAYLLMERVDRSMFGFRRFDSNALHHAAIYKAVDHAAGFNRLGHGGFEQREPDPLLREYWGPLDRFQRFVSTTKDADFFDPEKGIAARLDLGNTIDFHLLVLLTSNMDGFDKNLILARDMPTTNGPLPRFFFAPWDYDATFGRNWEASRVGADAWLSNHLFDRLLTNADYRKAYLARWEQLRRTLFSLRSLHGMIDDNVRALGGAAHRNAVRWSGFKEAYPDRLTFEEDVAQMKEWIAERLKWLDQEIGQRARASSGRK
;
A
#
# COMPACT_ATOMS: atom_id res chain seq x y z
N MET A 1 -11.32 2.76 -46.08
CA MET A 1 -10.15 1.87 -46.30
C MET A 1 -9.09 1.96 -45.21
N LYS A 2 -8.57 3.14 -44.81
CA LYS A 2 -7.51 3.26 -43.77
C LYS A 2 -7.87 2.67 -42.38
N LYS A 3 -9.11 2.84 -41.90
CA LYS A 3 -9.58 2.23 -40.62
C LYS A 3 -9.67 0.70 -40.68
N LEU A 4 -10.03 0.14 -41.84
CA LEU A 4 -10.16 -1.31 -42.04
C LEU A 4 -8.78 -2.00 -42.14
N LEU A 5 -7.82 -1.35 -42.80
CA LEU A 5 -6.41 -1.79 -42.84
C LEU A 5 -5.75 -1.72 -41.46
N CYS A 6 -6.08 -0.72 -40.64
CA CYS A 6 -5.59 -0.63 -39.26
C CYS A 6 -6.17 -1.74 -38.37
N LEU A 7 -7.46 -2.04 -38.50
CA LEU A 7 -8.12 -3.14 -37.78
C LEU A 7 -7.60 -4.53 -38.19
N LEU A 8 -7.35 -4.74 -39.49
CA LEU A 8 -6.75 -5.98 -40.01
C LEU A 8 -5.28 -6.12 -39.57
N ALA A 9 -4.50 -5.05 -39.59
CA ALA A 9 -3.13 -5.06 -39.06
C ALA A 9 -3.11 -5.36 -37.56
N VAL A 10 -3.99 -4.73 -36.76
CA VAL A 10 -4.14 -5.01 -35.33
C VAL A 10 -4.59 -6.45 -35.07
N ALA A 11 -5.54 -6.99 -35.84
CA ALA A 11 -6.01 -8.37 -35.71
C ALA A 11 -4.95 -9.42 -36.12
N GLN A 12 -4.16 -9.12 -37.16
CA GLN A 12 -3.09 -9.99 -37.64
C GLN A 12 -1.86 -9.92 -36.72
N TRP A 13 -1.60 -8.76 -36.10
CA TRP A 13 -0.56 -8.58 -35.07
C TRP A 13 -0.96 -9.22 -33.73
N LEU A 14 -2.22 -9.09 -33.31
CA LEU A 14 -2.79 -9.78 -32.15
C LEU A 14 -2.62 -11.31 -32.26
N ARG A 15 -2.72 -11.87 -33.48
CA ARG A 15 -2.43 -13.29 -33.79
C ARG A 15 -0.94 -13.66 -33.74
N VAL A 16 -0.04 -12.76 -34.15
CA VAL A 16 1.42 -13.04 -34.14
C VAL A 16 2.03 -12.83 -32.75
N ALA A 17 1.54 -11.85 -31.99
CA ALA A 17 1.96 -11.61 -30.60
C ALA A 17 1.46 -12.68 -29.62
N THR A 18 0.29 -13.26 -29.87
CA THR A 18 -0.17 -14.47 -29.15
C THR A 18 0.78 -15.63 -29.42
N LEU A 19 1.16 -15.90 -30.66
CA LEU A 19 2.02 -17.05 -31.00
C LEU A 19 3.49 -16.90 -30.57
N ALA A 20 4.07 -15.70 -30.59
CA ALA A 20 5.47 -15.49 -30.22
C ALA A 20 5.70 -15.21 -28.72
N GLY A 21 4.70 -14.69 -28.01
CA GLY A 21 4.79 -14.37 -26.58
C GLY A 21 4.31 -15.49 -25.63
N GLU A 22 3.51 -16.43 -26.13
CA GLU A 22 2.98 -17.56 -25.33
C GLU A 22 3.86 -18.80 -25.39
N ALA A 23 4.72 -18.91 -26.41
CA ALA A 23 5.64 -20.02 -26.56
C ALA A 23 6.83 -19.90 -25.59
N GLY A 24 6.63 -20.30 -24.33
CA GLY A 24 7.75 -20.66 -23.44
C GLY A 24 7.65 -20.21 -21.97
N LEU A 25 6.64 -19.44 -21.56
CA LEU A 25 6.48 -19.05 -20.16
C LEU A 25 5.38 -19.89 -19.49
N GLU A 26 5.72 -21.09 -19.02
CA GLU A 26 4.86 -21.82 -18.10
C GLU A 26 4.97 -21.19 -16.71
N SER A 27 4.09 -20.21 -16.46
CA SER A 27 3.98 -19.55 -15.16
C SER A 27 2.80 -20.08 -14.36
N HIS A 28 3.04 -20.27 -13.07
CA HIS A 28 2.01 -20.51 -12.07
C HIS A 28 1.43 -19.19 -11.51
N LEU A 29 1.95 -18.04 -11.95
CA LEU A 29 1.37 -16.71 -11.71
C LEU A 29 0.59 -16.23 -12.95
N PRO A 30 -0.44 -15.39 -12.77
CA PRO A 30 -1.02 -14.65 -13.89
C PRO A 30 0.05 -13.82 -14.59
N VAL A 31 -0.04 -13.72 -15.91
CA VAL A 31 0.88 -12.96 -16.75
C VAL A 31 0.17 -11.73 -17.32
N ILE A 32 0.74 -10.56 -17.06
CA ILE A 32 0.34 -9.30 -17.68
C ILE A 32 1.18 -9.10 -18.94
N PHE A 33 0.54 -9.18 -20.10
CA PHE A 33 1.18 -8.77 -21.35
C PHE A 33 0.86 -7.31 -21.59
N LEU A 34 1.89 -6.48 -21.59
CA LEU A 34 1.82 -5.04 -21.83
C LEU A 34 2.51 -4.73 -23.14
N GLN A 35 1.79 -4.07 -24.04
CA GLN A 35 2.29 -3.68 -25.34
C GLN A 35 2.19 -2.17 -25.55
N THR A 36 3.28 -1.57 -26.03
CA THR A 36 3.39 -0.16 -26.38
C THR A 36 4.17 0.01 -27.68
N GLU A 37 3.81 1.00 -28.49
CA GLU A 37 4.60 1.36 -29.69
C GLU A 37 5.75 2.31 -29.32
N GLU A 38 5.52 3.17 -28.34
CA GLU A 38 6.53 4.10 -27.83
C GLU A 38 7.19 3.58 -26.54
N LEU A 39 8.37 4.14 -26.24
CA LEU A 39 9.03 3.94 -24.96
C LEU A 39 8.18 4.52 -23.82
N VAL A 40 7.97 3.73 -22.78
CA VAL A 40 7.27 4.19 -21.58
C VAL A 40 8.18 5.08 -20.74
N VAL A 41 7.73 6.30 -20.45
CA VAL A 41 8.48 7.32 -19.68
C VAL A 41 7.62 7.87 -18.51
N SER A 42 8.21 8.68 -17.63
CA SER A 42 7.53 9.23 -16.44
C SER A 42 6.72 10.48 -16.73
N GLU A 43 7.14 11.26 -17.73
CA GLU A 43 6.68 12.62 -17.99
C GLU A 43 5.34 12.64 -18.72
N ARG A 44 5.03 11.59 -19.47
CA ARG A 44 3.79 11.47 -20.24
C ARG A 44 3.19 10.07 -20.18
N LYS A 45 1.89 10.00 -20.43
CA LYS A 45 1.14 8.77 -20.66
C LYS A 45 1.37 8.31 -22.11
N VAL A 46 1.58 7.02 -22.30
CA VAL A 46 1.79 6.35 -23.60
C VAL A 46 0.65 5.37 -23.84
N ALA A 47 0.12 5.32 -25.06
CA ALA A 47 -0.92 4.35 -25.40
C ALA A 47 -0.42 2.92 -25.24
N CYS A 48 -1.26 2.04 -24.69
CA CYS A 48 -0.93 0.64 -24.49
C CYS A 48 -2.12 -0.28 -24.74
N HIS A 49 -1.79 -1.52 -25.09
CA HIS A 49 -2.71 -2.65 -25.00
C HIS A 49 -2.23 -3.58 -23.90
N VAL A 50 -3.15 -4.03 -23.05
CA VAL A 50 -2.83 -4.89 -21.92
C VAL A 50 -3.83 -6.04 -21.82
N ARG A 51 -3.32 -7.22 -21.53
CA ARG A 51 -4.14 -8.40 -21.20
C ARG A 51 -3.60 -9.07 -19.94
N CYS A 52 -4.51 -9.57 -19.11
CA CYS A 52 -4.19 -10.36 -17.93
C CYS A 52 -4.57 -11.83 -18.21
N VAL A 53 -3.56 -12.68 -18.34
CA VAL A 53 -3.73 -14.10 -18.62
C VAL A 53 -3.54 -14.88 -17.33
N PRO A 54 -4.57 -15.57 -16.82
CA PRO A 54 -4.42 -16.41 -15.64
C PRO A 54 -3.52 -17.63 -15.92
N PRO A 55 -3.01 -18.32 -14.88
CA PRO A 55 -2.25 -19.56 -15.06
C PRO A 55 -3.06 -20.62 -15.81
N LYS A 56 -2.38 -21.52 -16.53
CA LYS A 56 -3.03 -22.67 -17.21
C LYS A 56 -3.95 -23.41 -16.23
N GLY A 57 -5.20 -23.64 -16.63
CA GLY A 57 -6.20 -24.33 -15.80
C GLY A 57 -6.99 -23.45 -14.82
N GLN A 58 -6.73 -22.14 -14.78
CA GLN A 58 -7.57 -21.17 -14.08
C GLN A 58 -8.25 -20.24 -15.10
N GLU A 59 -9.57 -20.29 -15.23
CA GLU A 59 -10.33 -19.40 -16.12
C GLU A 59 -10.62 -18.03 -15.50
N ALA A 60 -10.20 -17.80 -14.25
CA ALA A 60 -10.42 -16.57 -13.51
C ALA A 60 -9.44 -15.46 -13.95
N GLY A 61 -9.63 -14.97 -15.16
CA GLY A 61 -8.91 -13.85 -15.75
C GLY A 61 -9.33 -13.72 -17.20
N SER A 62 -9.98 -12.61 -17.55
CA SER A 62 -10.41 -12.40 -18.93
C SER A 62 -9.17 -12.26 -19.81
N ASN A 63 -8.96 -13.20 -20.73
CA ASN A 63 -7.97 -13.08 -21.83
C ASN A 63 -8.36 -11.98 -22.84
N LEU A 64 -9.17 -11.01 -22.39
CA LEU A 64 -9.57 -9.84 -23.13
C LEU A 64 -8.40 -8.87 -23.18
N VAL A 65 -8.26 -8.24 -24.34
CA VAL A 65 -7.30 -7.16 -24.55
C VAL A 65 -8.00 -5.85 -24.21
N HIS A 66 -7.39 -5.09 -23.32
CA HIS A 66 -7.85 -3.77 -22.91
C HIS A 66 -6.94 -2.70 -23.51
N ALA A 67 -7.55 -1.68 -24.11
CA ALA A 67 -6.86 -0.45 -24.48
C ALA A 67 -6.74 0.47 -23.26
N GLY A 68 -5.73 1.34 -23.30
CA GLY A 68 -5.53 2.35 -22.27
C GLY A 68 -4.20 3.06 -22.43
N VAL A 69 -3.69 3.57 -21.32
CA VAL A 69 -2.42 4.28 -21.25
C VAL A 69 -1.57 3.83 -20.08
N VAL A 70 -0.25 3.84 -20.28
CA VAL A 70 0.77 3.51 -19.28
C VAL A 70 1.77 4.65 -19.12
N LYS A 71 2.32 4.80 -17.92
CA LYS A 71 3.51 5.60 -17.66
C LYS A 71 4.36 4.94 -16.57
N LEU A 72 5.60 5.39 -16.42
CA LEU A 72 6.41 4.98 -15.28
C LEU A 72 5.77 5.49 -13.97
N HIS A 73 5.83 4.66 -12.93
CA HIS A 73 5.26 4.95 -11.61
C HIS A 73 6.36 5.00 -10.55
N GLY A 74 6.23 5.94 -9.62
CA GLY A 74 7.17 6.15 -8.52
C GLY A 74 7.87 7.50 -8.60
N ALA A 75 8.79 7.72 -7.66
CA ALA A 75 9.64 8.90 -7.59
C ALA A 75 11.11 8.46 -7.52
N SER A 76 11.64 8.18 -6.32
CA SER A 76 13.01 7.68 -6.13
C SER A 76 13.26 6.36 -6.87
N SER A 77 12.25 5.49 -6.95
CA SER A 77 12.33 4.20 -7.64
C SER A 77 12.54 4.31 -9.15
N LEU A 78 12.31 5.49 -9.76
CA LEU A 78 12.60 5.73 -11.17
C LEU A 78 14.09 5.59 -11.50
N ARG A 79 14.99 5.67 -10.51
CA ARG A 79 16.44 5.42 -10.72
C ARG A 79 16.77 3.95 -11.00
N TYR A 80 15.93 3.02 -10.56
CA TYR A 80 16.21 1.60 -10.66
C TYR A 80 15.97 1.05 -12.07
N PRO A 81 16.73 0.05 -12.53
CA PRO A 81 16.63 -0.48 -13.89
C PRO A 81 15.28 -1.14 -14.18
N LYS A 82 14.70 -1.82 -13.19
CA LYS A 82 13.34 -2.38 -13.28
C LYS A 82 12.33 -1.32 -12.86
N LYS A 83 11.51 -0.85 -13.80
CA LYS A 83 10.53 0.21 -13.55
C LYS A 83 9.19 -0.33 -13.07
N SER A 84 8.53 0.41 -12.20
CA SER A 84 7.10 0.24 -11.91
C SER A 84 6.26 0.97 -12.96
N PHE A 85 5.05 0.48 -13.21
CA PHE A 85 4.14 1.05 -14.21
C PHE A 85 2.81 1.45 -13.59
N GLY A 86 2.29 2.61 -13.98
CA GLY A 86 0.93 3.03 -13.68
C GLY A 86 0.06 2.88 -14.92
N LEU A 87 -0.96 2.04 -14.84
CA LEU A 87 -1.91 1.76 -15.93
C LEU A 87 -3.20 2.56 -15.70
N THR A 88 -3.78 3.05 -16.79
CA THR A 88 -5.14 3.56 -16.85
C THR A 88 -5.82 2.95 -18.07
N LEU A 89 -6.71 1.99 -17.83
CA LEU A 89 -7.53 1.34 -18.84
C LEU A 89 -8.67 2.27 -19.27
N ASP A 90 -9.11 2.14 -20.51
CA ASP A 90 -10.25 2.91 -21.01
C ASP A 90 -11.55 2.49 -20.30
N GLU A 91 -11.69 1.19 -20.02
CA GLU A 91 -12.84 0.62 -19.31
C GLU A 91 -12.43 0.00 -17.97
N PRO A 92 -13.19 0.24 -16.88
CA PRO A 92 -12.98 -0.45 -15.61
C PRO A 92 -13.03 -1.97 -15.77
N THR A 93 -12.09 -2.67 -15.13
CA THR A 93 -11.98 -4.13 -15.26
C THR A 93 -11.71 -4.77 -13.90
N PRO A 94 -12.38 -5.87 -13.51
CA PRO A 94 -12.12 -6.59 -12.27
C PRO A 94 -11.04 -7.66 -12.45
N TRP A 95 -9.76 -7.29 -12.33
CA TRP A 95 -8.67 -8.27 -12.48
C TRP A 95 -8.45 -9.12 -11.22
N LEU A 96 -8.37 -10.44 -11.41
CA LEU A 96 -7.89 -11.42 -10.41
C LEU A 96 -8.63 -11.37 -9.06
N GLY A 97 -9.93 -11.10 -9.10
CA GLY A 97 -10.80 -11.00 -7.92
C GLY A 97 -10.52 -9.76 -7.05
N MET A 98 -9.88 -8.73 -7.60
CA MET A 98 -9.75 -7.41 -7.01
C MET A 98 -10.89 -6.50 -7.45
N ARG A 99 -11.04 -5.34 -6.79
CA ARG A 99 -12.05 -4.32 -7.10
C ARG A 99 -11.98 -3.92 -8.57
N GLU A 100 -13.15 -3.75 -9.19
CA GLU A 100 -13.24 -3.17 -10.52
C GLU A 100 -12.63 -1.76 -10.54
N SER A 101 -11.65 -1.57 -11.43
CA SER A 101 -10.90 -0.32 -11.55
C SER A 101 -10.39 -0.14 -12.96
N SER A 102 -10.33 1.11 -13.41
CA SER A 102 -9.56 1.50 -14.59
C SER A 102 -8.10 1.80 -14.24
N HIS A 103 -7.77 2.01 -12.96
CA HIS A 103 -6.42 2.37 -12.52
C HIS A 103 -5.74 1.23 -11.78
N TRP A 104 -4.57 0.83 -12.28
CA TRP A 104 -3.75 -0.25 -11.72
C TRP A 104 -2.30 0.17 -11.59
N VAL A 105 -1.58 -0.44 -10.65
CA VAL A 105 -0.14 -0.27 -10.51
C VAL A 105 0.53 -1.62 -10.65
N LEU A 106 1.55 -1.71 -11.50
CA LEU A 106 2.51 -2.81 -11.52
C LEU A 106 3.74 -2.36 -10.75
N ASN A 107 3.82 -2.73 -9.46
CA ASN A 107 4.97 -2.41 -8.63
C ASN A 107 6.10 -3.41 -8.87
N ALA A 108 7.28 -2.90 -9.23
CA ALA A 108 8.46 -3.69 -9.53
C ALA A 108 9.06 -4.40 -8.31
N ALA A 109 8.80 -3.89 -7.10
CA ALA A 109 9.40 -4.35 -5.84
C ALA A 109 10.92 -4.53 -5.96
N PHE A 110 11.60 -3.59 -6.65
CA PHE A 110 12.98 -3.84 -7.10
C PHE A 110 13.96 -3.96 -5.93
N VAL A 111 13.86 -3.10 -4.92
CA VAL A 111 14.74 -3.16 -3.74
C VAL A 111 14.37 -4.28 -2.76
N ASP A 112 13.13 -4.77 -2.84
CA ASP A 112 12.66 -5.85 -1.98
C ASP A 112 13.03 -7.20 -2.60
N ARG A 113 14.12 -7.81 -2.10
CA ARG A 113 14.59 -9.12 -2.60
C ARG A 113 13.54 -10.22 -2.41
N SER A 114 12.72 -10.13 -1.36
CA SER A 114 11.62 -11.05 -1.09
C SER A 114 10.38 -10.82 -1.98
N LEU A 115 10.31 -9.69 -2.69
CA LEU A 115 9.16 -9.24 -3.50
C LEU A 115 7.84 -9.07 -2.74
N MET A 116 7.77 -9.39 -1.44
CA MET A 116 6.51 -9.60 -0.71
C MET A 116 6.27 -8.63 0.44
N ARG A 117 7.24 -7.81 0.87
CA ARG A 117 7.11 -6.93 2.06
C ARG A 117 5.93 -5.97 1.96
N HIS A 118 5.74 -5.38 0.79
CA HIS A 118 4.62 -4.49 0.50
C HIS A 118 3.28 -5.25 0.59
N LYS A 119 3.18 -6.40 -0.08
CA LYS A 119 1.98 -7.25 -0.07
C LYS A 119 1.65 -7.73 1.34
N LEU A 120 2.65 -8.25 2.07
CA LEU A 120 2.51 -8.77 3.42
C LEU A 120 1.97 -7.69 4.36
N SER A 121 2.52 -6.48 4.32
CA SER A 121 2.05 -5.36 5.14
C SER A 121 0.60 -4.98 4.84
N TYR A 122 0.22 -4.91 3.57
CA TYR A 122 -1.14 -4.51 3.18
C TYR A 122 -2.17 -5.60 3.48
N ASP A 123 -1.85 -6.87 3.18
CA ASP A 123 -2.73 -7.99 3.49
C ASP A 123 -2.88 -8.17 5.01
N LEU A 124 -1.82 -7.92 5.78
CA LEU A 124 -1.90 -7.92 7.23
C LEU A 124 -2.85 -6.85 7.74
N PHE A 125 -2.72 -5.59 7.28
CA PHE A 125 -3.66 -4.54 7.68
C PHE A 125 -5.10 -4.87 7.30
N ARG A 126 -5.33 -5.36 6.08
CA ARG A 126 -6.66 -5.78 5.62
C ARG A 126 -7.25 -6.90 6.48
N SER A 127 -6.43 -7.84 6.95
CA SER A 127 -6.85 -8.95 7.82
C SER A 127 -7.36 -8.50 9.19
N LEU A 128 -6.99 -7.28 9.63
CA LEU A 128 -7.48 -6.69 10.88
C LEU A 128 -8.93 -6.17 10.77
N SER A 129 -9.52 -6.18 9.58
CA SER A 129 -10.90 -5.75 9.34
C SER A 129 -11.92 -6.58 10.12
N VAL A 130 -12.93 -5.91 10.64
CA VAL A 130 -14.16 -6.53 11.17
C VAL A 130 -15.36 -5.96 10.42
N SER A 131 -16.51 -6.64 10.46
CA SER A 131 -17.66 -6.38 9.57
C SER A 131 -18.11 -4.92 9.47
N ASN A 132 -17.98 -4.14 10.54
CA ASN A 132 -18.38 -2.72 10.61
C ASN A 132 -17.19 -1.74 10.75
N ALA A 133 -15.95 -2.22 10.69
CA ALA A 133 -14.76 -1.41 10.78
C ALA A 133 -13.67 -1.98 9.85
N PRO A 134 -13.80 -1.75 8.53
CA PRO A 134 -12.81 -2.19 7.56
C PRO A 134 -11.45 -1.52 7.78
N ARG A 135 -10.40 -2.20 7.32
CA ARG A 135 -9.03 -1.70 7.28
C ARG A 135 -8.61 -1.65 5.83
N PHE A 136 -8.65 -0.45 5.27
CA PHE A 136 -8.42 -0.25 3.86
C PHE A 136 -6.94 -0.20 3.54
N ALA A 137 -6.50 -1.08 2.64
CA ALA A 137 -5.23 -1.01 1.94
C ALA A 137 -5.43 -1.63 0.55
N SER A 138 -4.56 -1.32 -0.42
CA SER A 138 -4.68 -1.88 -1.76
C SER A 138 -4.66 -3.41 -1.73
N ALA A 139 -5.66 -4.06 -2.33
CA ALA A 139 -5.49 -5.47 -2.66
C ALA A 139 -4.40 -5.63 -3.72
N SER A 140 -3.72 -6.78 -3.69
CA SER A 140 -2.63 -7.05 -4.63
C SER A 140 -2.46 -8.52 -4.96
N ARG A 141 -1.90 -8.80 -6.14
CA ARG A 141 -1.59 -10.13 -6.66
C ARG A 141 -0.19 -10.14 -7.26
N PHE A 142 0.56 -11.20 -6.99
CA PHE A 142 1.78 -11.46 -7.74
C PHE A 142 1.42 -11.80 -9.18
N VAL A 143 2.14 -11.18 -10.11
CA VAL A 143 2.00 -11.43 -11.55
C VAL A 143 3.40 -11.48 -12.17
N GLU A 144 3.53 -12.05 -13.35
CA GLU A 144 4.69 -11.79 -14.21
C GLU A 144 4.33 -10.79 -15.31
N VAL A 145 5.30 -9.99 -15.74
CA VAL A 145 5.09 -9.01 -16.81
C VAL A 145 5.86 -9.43 -18.04
N ASN A 146 5.17 -9.44 -19.19
CA ASN A 146 5.78 -9.44 -20.50
C ASN A 146 5.58 -8.05 -21.12
N LEU A 147 6.67 -7.36 -21.44
CA LEU A 147 6.65 -6.04 -22.06
C LEU A 147 7.17 -6.16 -23.49
N ASN A 148 6.32 -5.86 -24.48
CA ASN A 148 6.65 -5.90 -25.91
C ASN A 148 7.28 -7.24 -26.35
N GLY A 149 6.69 -8.36 -25.91
CA GLY A 149 7.15 -9.72 -26.25
C GLY A 149 8.30 -10.23 -25.40
N ARG A 150 8.83 -9.45 -24.45
CA ARG A 150 9.98 -9.83 -23.61
C ARG A 150 9.59 -9.97 -22.15
N TYR A 151 10.08 -11.04 -21.52
CA TYR A 151 9.94 -11.23 -20.07
C TYR A 151 10.58 -10.08 -19.29
N HIS A 152 9.82 -9.51 -18.36
CA HIS A 152 10.19 -8.33 -17.58
C HIS A 152 10.26 -8.59 -16.06
N GLY A 153 10.00 -9.82 -15.61
CA GLY A 153 10.11 -10.21 -14.20
C GLY A 153 8.77 -10.33 -13.49
N ALA A 154 8.84 -10.68 -12.20
CA ALA A 154 7.70 -10.73 -11.30
C ALA A 154 7.35 -9.34 -10.78
N TYR A 155 6.06 -9.01 -10.68
CA TYR A 155 5.54 -7.72 -10.23
C TYR A 155 4.44 -7.96 -9.19
N LEU A 156 4.15 -6.92 -8.42
CA LEU A 156 2.94 -6.83 -7.63
C LEU A 156 1.91 -5.98 -8.38
N LEU A 157 0.86 -6.61 -8.91
CA LEU A 157 -0.30 -5.89 -9.43
C LEU A 157 -1.13 -5.40 -8.25
N MET A 158 -1.38 -4.10 -8.19
CA MET A 158 -2.03 -3.45 -7.05
C MET A 158 -3.20 -2.58 -7.49
N GLU A 159 -4.26 -2.60 -6.69
CA GLU A 159 -5.29 -1.57 -6.74
C GLU A 159 -4.70 -0.21 -6.41
N ARG A 160 -5.17 0.85 -7.09
CA ARG A 160 -4.85 2.22 -6.70
C ARG A 160 -5.69 2.62 -5.48
N VAL A 161 -5.06 3.32 -4.53
CA VAL A 161 -5.79 3.98 -3.45
C VAL A 161 -6.51 5.21 -4.01
N ASP A 162 -7.83 5.20 -3.90
CA ASP A 162 -8.73 6.23 -4.38
C ASP A 162 -10.02 6.26 -3.54
N ARG A 163 -10.90 7.22 -3.83
CA ARG A 163 -12.19 7.37 -3.15
C ARG A 163 -13.06 6.11 -3.16
N SER A 164 -13.03 5.33 -4.25
CA SER A 164 -13.85 4.11 -4.37
C SER A 164 -13.37 2.98 -3.47
N MET A 165 -12.07 2.90 -3.17
CA MET A 165 -11.55 1.98 -2.16
C MET A 165 -12.21 2.22 -0.79
N PHE A 166 -12.47 3.48 -0.44
CA PHE A 166 -13.07 3.87 0.83
C PHE A 166 -14.60 3.96 0.79
N GLY A 167 -15.23 3.63 -0.34
CA GLY A 167 -16.69 3.77 -0.52
C GLY A 167 -17.18 5.22 -0.58
N PHE A 168 -16.28 6.19 -0.76
CA PHE A 168 -16.65 7.60 -0.82
C PHE A 168 -17.37 7.93 -2.13
N ARG A 169 -18.39 8.78 -2.02
CA ARG A 169 -19.16 9.27 -3.16
C ARG A 169 -18.28 10.07 -4.10
N ARG A 170 -18.69 10.16 -5.37
CA ARG A 170 -18.06 11.04 -6.35
C ARG A 170 -18.15 12.49 -5.88
N PHE A 171 -17.11 13.25 -6.16
CA PHE A 171 -17.12 14.69 -5.97
C PHE A 171 -18.32 15.32 -6.71
N ASP A 172 -19.03 16.21 -6.00
CA ASP A 172 -20.12 17.02 -6.52
C ASP A 172 -19.79 18.49 -6.23
N SER A 173 -19.64 19.30 -7.28
CA SER A 173 -19.29 20.71 -7.17
C SER A 173 -20.36 21.55 -6.48
N ASN A 174 -21.60 21.06 -6.41
CA ASN A 174 -22.70 21.74 -5.72
C ASN A 174 -22.77 21.38 -4.23
N ALA A 175 -22.04 20.36 -3.78
CA ALA A 175 -22.02 19.97 -2.38
C ALA A 175 -21.19 20.95 -1.55
N LEU A 176 -21.71 21.35 -0.37
CA LEU A 176 -20.99 22.22 0.56
C LEU A 176 -19.80 21.52 1.24
N HIS A 177 -19.87 20.19 1.34
CA HIS A 177 -18.87 19.37 2.00
C HIS A 177 -18.52 18.15 1.15
N HIS A 178 -17.27 17.70 1.28
CA HIS A 178 -16.72 16.61 0.50
C HIS A 178 -16.02 15.61 1.41
N ALA A 179 -15.86 14.39 0.90
CA ALA A 179 -14.90 13.45 1.44
C ALA A 179 -13.49 13.99 1.23
N ALA A 180 -12.54 13.53 2.03
CA ALA A 180 -11.17 13.98 1.95
C ALA A 180 -10.20 12.81 2.05
N ILE A 181 -9.17 12.85 1.21
CA ILE A 181 -8.02 11.93 1.27
C ILE A 181 -6.77 12.79 1.23
N TYR A 182 -5.98 12.76 2.29
CA TYR A 182 -4.68 13.42 2.38
C TYR A 182 -3.59 12.37 2.51
N LYS A 183 -2.58 12.46 1.67
CA LYS A 183 -1.44 11.55 1.66
C LYS A 183 -0.24 12.25 2.28
N ALA A 184 0.35 11.69 3.33
CA ALA A 184 1.60 12.19 3.89
C ALA A 184 2.76 11.85 2.96
N VAL A 185 3.49 12.89 2.51
CA VAL A 185 4.59 12.76 1.54
C VAL A 185 5.91 13.31 2.05
N ASP A 186 5.90 13.97 3.21
CA ASP A 186 7.05 14.60 3.84
C ASP A 186 6.93 14.51 5.37
N HIS A 187 8.06 14.45 6.08
CA HIS A 187 8.12 14.30 7.54
C HIS A 187 7.47 15.47 8.31
N ALA A 188 7.12 16.57 7.65
CA ALA A 188 6.26 17.60 8.22
C ALA A 188 4.83 17.09 8.57
N ALA A 189 4.44 15.89 8.14
CA ALA A 189 3.17 15.23 8.49
C ALA A 189 3.17 14.51 9.86
N GLY A 190 4.13 14.80 10.74
CA GLY A 190 4.22 14.24 12.11
C GLY A 190 3.22 14.79 13.14
N PHE A 191 2.19 15.52 12.72
CA PHE A 191 1.12 16.08 13.57
C PHE A 191 1.58 17.02 14.70
N ASN A 192 2.78 17.61 14.62
CA ASN A 192 3.34 18.57 15.57
C ASN A 192 3.44 20.00 15.02
N ARG A 193 2.83 20.25 13.85
CA ARG A 193 2.87 21.53 13.15
C ARG A 193 1.46 21.99 12.81
N LEU A 194 1.35 23.24 12.40
CA LEU A 194 0.12 23.82 11.85
C LEU A 194 0.15 23.75 10.31
N GLY A 195 -1.04 23.75 9.71
CA GLY A 195 -1.20 23.70 8.26
C GLY A 195 -1.00 22.29 7.69
N HIS A 196 -0.81 22.19 6.38
CA HIS A 196 -0.82 20.92 5.63
C HIS A 196 0.44 20.65 4.81
N GLY A 197 1.56 21.34 5.11
CA GLY A 197 2.78 21.29 4.29
C GLY A 197 3.42 19.90 4.10
N GLY A 198 3.12 18.93 4.96
CA GLY A 198 3.58 17.54 4.82
C GLY A 198 2.67 16.62 3.99
N PHE A 199 1.54 17.15 3.48
CA PHE A 199 0.50 16.35 2.86
C PHE A 199 0.21 16.78 1.41
N GLU A 200 -0.19 15.81 0.58
CA GLU A 200 -0.83 16.01 -0.71
C GLU A 200 -2.33 15.71 -0.60
N GLN A 201 -3.19 16.58 -1.15
CA GLN A 201 -4.60 16.27 -1.31
C GLN A 201 -4.80 15.33 -2.50
N ARG A 202 -5.55 14.24 -2.28
CA ARG A 202 -5.90 13.25 -3.29
C ARG A 202 -7.40 13.22 -3.60
N GLU A 203 -8.23 13.58 -2.62
CA GLU A 203 -9.67 13.76 -2.79
C GLU A 203 -10.11 14.98 -1.97
N PRO A 204 -10.92 15.89 -2.55
CA PRO A 204 -11.22 16.01 -3.98
C PRO A 204 -9.95 16.15 -4.82
N ASP A 205 -10.05 15.97 -6.15
CA ASP A 205 -8.94 16.32 -7.03
C ASP A 205 -8.58 17.81 -6.80
N PRO A 206 -7.32 18.14 -6.45
CA PRO A 206 -6.94 19.52 -6.17
C PRO A 206 -7.13 20.45 -7.37
N LEU A 207 -7.16 19.94 -8.61
CA LEU A 207 -7.49 20.72 -9.79
C LEU A 207 -8.97 21.11 -9.87
N LEU A 208 -9.85 20.35 -9.21
CA LEU A 208 -11.28 20.65 -9.13
C LEU A 208 -11.60 21.51 -7.91
N ARG A 209 -10.98 21.21 -6.76
CA ARG A 209 -11.28 21.88 -5.50
C ARG A 209 -10.16 21.69 -4.48
N GLU A 210 -9.50 22.76 -4.09
CA GLU A 210 -8.70 22.76 -2.86
C GLU A 210 -9.62 22.63 -1.63
N TYR A 211 -9.28 21.71 -0.73
CA TYR A 211 -10.13 21.33 0.39
C TYR A 211 -9.31 20.97 1.64
N TRP A 212 -8.47 21.90 2.09
CA TRP A 212 -7.55 21.70 3.22
C TRP A 212 -8.14 21.93 4.61
N GLY A 213 -9.24 22.69 4.70
CA GLY A 213 -9.85 23.08 5.98
C GLY A 213 -10.06 21.96 6.99
N PRO A 214 -10.49 20.73 6.60
CA PRO A 214 -10.60 19.62 7.52
C PRO A 214 -9.26 19.16 8.12
N LEU A 215 -8.22 19.03 7.30
CA LEU A 215 -6.88 18.66 7.77
C LEU A 215 -6.28 19.75 8.66
N ASP A 216 -6.39 21.02 8.25
CA ASP A 216 -5.84 22.14 9.01
C ASP A 216 -6.48 22.27 10.40
N ARG A 217 -7.80 22.05 10.49
CA ARG A 217 -8.51 22.00 11.78
C ARG A 217 -8.07 20.81 12.61
N PHE A 218 -7.86 19.65 12.00
CA PHE A 218 -7.40 18.45 12.70
C PHE A 218 -5.98 18.63 13.25
N GLN A 219 -5.04 19.11 12.42
CA GLN A 219 -3.67 19.38 12.86
C GLN A 219 -3.62 20.45 13.95
N ARG A 220 -4.38 21.55 13.81
CA ARG A 220 -4.48 22.54 14.88
C ARG A 220 -5.00 21.91 16.18
N PHE A 221 -6.07 21.13 16.10
CA PHE A 221 -6.62 20.44 17.26
C PHE A 221 -5.58 19.54 17.95
N VAL A 222 -4.87 18.72 17.19
CA VAL A 222 -3.84 17.80 17.72
C VAL A 222 -2.63 18.55 18.28
N SER A 223 -2.22 19.66 17.67
CA SER A 223 -1.02 20.40 18.06
C SER A 223 -1.24 21.36 19.24
N THR A 224 -2.43 21.96 19.40
CA THR A 224 -2.61 23.10 20.33
C THR A 224 -3.61 22.86 21.46
N THR A 225 -4.47 21.85 21.36
CA THR A 225 -5.53 21.62 22.35
C THR A 225 -4.94 21.04 23.64
N LYS A 226 -5.38 21.50 24.82
CA LYS A 226 -4.97 20.94 26.11
C LYS A 226 -5.51 19.53 26.31
N ASP A 227 -4.86 18.72 27.13
CA ASP A 227 -5.25 17.30 27.31
C ASP A 227 -6.70 17.12 27.78
N ALA A 228 -7.21 17.99 28.66
CA ALA A 228 -8.60 17.92 29.12
C ALA A 228 -9.61 18.01 27.97
N ASP A 229 -9.42 18.96 27.05
CA ASP A 229 -10.29 19.14 25.87
C ASP A 229 -9.97 18.12 24.76
N PHE A 230 -8.72 17.68 24.68
CA PHE A 230 -8.28 16.69 23.70
C PHE A 230 -8.94 15.32 23.94
N PHE A 231 -9.09 14.93 25.21
CA PHE A 231 -9.73 13.68 25.62
C PHE A 231 -11.19 13.85 26.04
N ASP A 232 -11.81 14.99 25.75
CA ASP A 232 -13.24 15.18 25.98
C ASP A 232 -14.06 14.08 25.26
N PRO A 233 -15.00 13.41 25.95
CA PRO A 233 -15.69 12.24 25.41
C PRO A 233 -16.64 12.56 24.24
N GLU A 234 -17.15 13.79 24.15
CA GLU A 234 -18.13 14.18 23.12
C GLU A 234 -17.48 14.97 21.98
N LYS A 235 -16.52 15.83 22.32
CA LYS A 235 -15.94 16.84 21.45
C LYS A 235 -14.43 16.72 21.37
N GLY A 236 -13.83 15.65 21.89
CA GLY A 236 -12.38 15.40 21.84
C GLY A 236 -11.96 14.54 20.64
N ILE A 237 -10.81 13.88 20.76
CA ILE A 237 -10.18 13.14 19.67
C ILE A 237 -11.04 11.98 19.15
N ALA A 238 -11.80 11.31 20.03
CA ALA A 238 -12.67 10.20 19.67
C ALA A 238 -13.82 10.60 18.70
N ALA A 239 -14.22 11.87 18.72
CA ALA A 239 -15.20 12.43 17.79
C ALA A 239 -14.60 12.87 16.45
N ARG A 240 -13.26 12.89 16.32
CA ARG A 240 -12.54 13.34 15.12
C ARG A 240 -11.74 12.25 14.44
N LEU A 241 -11.38 11.19 15.16
CA LEU A 241 -10.49 10.13 14.70
C LEU A 241 -11.06 8.77 15.14
N ASP A 242 -11.06 7.80 14.24
CA ASP A 242 -11.39 6.42 14.57
C ASP A 242 -10.24 5.81 15.37
N LEU A 243 -10.39 5.77 16.70
CA LEU A 243 -9.36 5.28 17.60
C LEU A 243 -9.06 3.79 17.41
N GLY A 244 -10.05 2.98 17.03
CA GLY A 244 -9.84 1.55 16.79
C GLY A 244 -8.97 1.31 15.55
N ASN A 245 -9.25 2.03 14.46
CA ASN A 245 -8.39 2.05 13.29
C ASN A 245 -6.99 2.62 13.61
N THR A 246 -6.92 3.66 14.44
CA THR A 246 -5.65 4.29 14.84
C THR A 246 -4.74 3.33 15.60
N ILE A 247 -5.30 2.56 16.55
CA ILE A 247 -4.57 1.51 17.28
C ILE A 247 -4.04 0.47 16.28
N ASP A 248 -4.90 -0.05 15.40
CA ASP A 248 -4.50 -1.06 14.41
C ASP A 248 -3.42 -0.53 13.45
N PHE A 249 -3.51 0.73 13.04
CA PHE A 249 -2.53 1.37 12.15
C PHE A 249 -1.18 1.57 12.86
N HIS A 250 -1.17 2.08 14.09
CA HIS A 250 0.08 2.25 14.83
C HIS A 250 0.74 0.90 15.15
N LEU A 251 -0.06 -0.11 15.50
CA LEU A 251 0.43 -1.48 15.67
C LEU A 251 0.99 -2.07 14.37
N LEU A 252 0.42 -1.75 13.21
CA LEU A 252 1.00 -2.10 11.91
C LEU A 252 2.36 -1.44 11.73
N VAL A 253 2.45 -0.11 11.88
CA VAL A 253 3.72 0.65 11.75
C VAL A 253 4.81 0.06 12.63
N LEU A 254 4.48 -0.25 13.89
CA LEU A 254 5.40 -0.88 14.82
C LEU A 254 5.77 -2.30 14.38
N LEU A 255 4.81 -3.17 14.11
CA LEU A 255 5.10 -4.56 13.74
C LEU A 255 5.94 -4.67 12.47
N THR A 256 5.60 -3.90 11.43
CA THR A 256 6.34 -3.90 10.16
C THR A 256 7.64 -3.10 10.25
N SER A 257 7.79 -2.26 11.27
CA SER A 257 8.87 -1.28 11.43
C SER A 257 9.06 -0.42 10.18
N ASN A 258 7.96 0.09 9.61
CA ASN A 258 8.05 1.08 8.53
C ASN A 258 8.61 2.39 9.11
N MET A 259 9.90 2.64 8.90
CA MET A 259 10.64 3.76 9.51
C MET A 259 10.16 5.15 9.08
N ASP A 260 9.39 5.23 8.00
CA ASP A 260 8.74 6.47 7.54
C ASP A 260 7.24 6.47 7.86
N GLY A 261 6.65 5.32 8.24
CA GLY A 261 5.20 5.10 8.28
C GLY A 261 4.43 5.85 9.37
N PHE A 262 5.11 6.58 10.26
CA PHE A 262 4.49 7.35 11.33
C PHE A 262 4.36 8.85 11.01
N ASP A 263 5.18 9.42 10.13
CA ASP A 263 5.13 10.84 9.74
C ASP A 263 5.20 11.07 8.24
N LYS A 264 5.21 9.99 7.46
CA LYS A 264 5.12 9.88 6.01
C LYS A 264 4.44 8.54 5.70
N ASN A 265 4.29 8.17 4.43
CA ASN A 265 3.85 6.81 4.04
C ASN A 265 2.51 6.39 4.67
N LEU A 266 1.63 7.37 4.88
CA LEU A 266 0.30 7.18 5.44
C LEU A 266 -0.72 8.02 4.68
N ILE A 267 -1.96 7.56 4.74
CA ILE A 267 -3.13 8.27 4.23
C ILE A 267 -4.04 8.56 5.39
N LEU A 268 -4.47 9.81 5.51
CA LEU A 268 -5.52 10.25 6.40
C LEU A 268 -6.77 10.53 5.56
N ALA A 269 -7.84 9.75 5.78
CA ALA A 269 -9.06 9.85 5.01
C ALA A 269 -10.28 10.04 5.90
N ARG A 270 -11.30 10.75 5.40
CA ARG A 270 -12.62 10.84 6.02
C ARG A 270 -13.69 10.99 4.95
N ASP A 271 -14.89 10.49 5.24
CA ASP A 271 -16.02 10.66 4.32
C ASP A 271 -16.57 12.11 4.36
N MET A 272 -17.55 12.41 3.52
CA MET A 272 -18.31 13.64 3.58
C MET A 272 -19.29 13.64 4.78
N PRO A 273 -19.52 14.79 5.43
CA PRO A 273 -20.56 14.92 6.44
C PRO A 273 -21.96 14.59 5.90
N THR A 274 -22.74 13.88 6.71
CA THR A 274 -24.18 13.73 6.49
C THR A 274 -24.91 14.98 6.99
N THR A 275 -26.00 15.39 6.32
CA THR A 275 -26.74 16.64 6.59
C THR A 275 -27.15 16.84 8.06
N ASN A 276 -27.47 15.76 8.78
CA ASN A 276 -27.96 15.80 10.17
C ASN A 276 -27.23 14.81 11.11
N GLY A 277 -25.97 14.45 10.80
CA GLY A 277 -25.19 13.50 11.60
C GLY A 277 -23.90 14.08 12.14
N PRO A 278 -23.19 13.35 13.02
CA PRO A 278 -21.89 13.78 13.51
C PRO A 278 -20.92 13.93 12.34
N LEU A 279 -19.91 14.79 12.51
CA LEU A 279 -18.85 14.90 11.53
C LEU A 279 -18.14 13.54 11.38
N PRO A 280 -17.82 13.12 10.14
CA PRO A 280 -17.15 11.86 9.90
C PRO A 280 -15.73 11.94 10.47
N ARG A 281 -15.35 10.87 11.15
CA ARG A 281 -14.03 10.72 11.74
C ARG A 281 -12.99 10.45 10.66
N PHE A 282 -11.79 10.96 10.86
CA PHE A 282 -10.63 10.51 10.12
C PHE A 282 -10.28 9.07 10.48
N PHE A 283 -9.65 8.38 9.54
CA PHE A 283 -9.03 7.08 9.73
C PHE A 283 -7.75 7.00 8.88
N PHE A 284 -6.87 6.10 9.26
CA PHE A 284 -5.61 5.82 8.58
C PHE A 284 -5.72 4.67 7.58
N ALA A 285 -4.94 4.77 6.51
CA ALA A 285 -4.62 3.69 5.59
C ALA A 285 -3.12 3.72 5.24
N PRO A 286 -2.46 2.57 5.07
CA PRO A 286 -1.04 2.50 4.74
C PRO A 286 -0.74 2.91 3.30
N TRP A 287 0.43 3.50 3.08
CA TRP A 287 0.98 3.82 1.77
C TRP A 287 2.48 3.47 1.74
N ASP A 288 2.99 2.79 0.71
CA ASP A 288 4.44 2.54 0.50
C ASP A 288 5.13 1.76 1.64
N TYR A 289 4.91 0.43 1.67
CA TYR A 289 5.32 -0.46 2.77
C TYR A 289 6.32 -1.56 2.33
N ASP A 290 7.12 -1.30 1.29
CA ASP A 290 8.19 -2.21 0.87
C ASP A 290 9.40 -2.18 1.82
N ALA A 291 9.73 -1.01 2.39
CA ALA A 291 10.77 -0.83 3.41
C ALA A 291 10.30 -1.27 4.81
N THR A 292 10.11 -2.57 5.00
CA THR A 292 9.58 -3.17 6.24
C THR A 292 10.29 -4.47 6.61
N PHE A 293 9.94 -5.05 7.76
CA PHE A 293 10.38 -6.37 8.21
C PHE A 293 11.90 -6.56 8.13
N GLY A 294 12.64 -5.65 8.77
CA GLY A 294 14.10 -5.72 8.86
C GLY A 294 14.85 -5.13 7.67
N ARG A 295 14.20 -4.38 6.78
CA ARG A 295 14.82 -3.64 5.68
C ARG A 295 14.39 -2.16 5.66
N ASN A 296 15.32 -1.27 5.31
CA ASN A 296 15.03 0.13 5.00
C ASN A 296 14.83 0.36 3.48
N TRP A 297 14.62 1.62 3.06
CA TRP A 297 14.36 2.03 1.67
C TRP A 297 15.53 1.79 0.69
N GLU A 298 16.71 1.48 1.21
CA GLU A 298 17.92 1.10 0.46
C GLU A 298 18.20 -0.41 0.52
N ALA A 299 17.24 -1.20 1.00
CA ALA A 299 17.37 -2.64 1.26
C ALA A 299 18.46 -3.00 2.29
N SER A 300 18.93 -2.04 3.09
CA SER A 300 19.86 -2.30 4.19
C SER A 300 19.12 -2.90 5.39
N ARG A 301 19.81 -3.73 6.16
CA ARG A 301 19.25 -4.35 7.37
C ARG A 301 19.04 -3.31 8.47
N VAL A 302 17.96 -3.47 9.23
CA VAL A 302 17.65 -2.64 10.40
C VAL A 302 17.34 -3.49 11.63
N GLY A 303 17.60 -2.95 12.82
CA GLY A 303 17.30 -3.60 14.09
C GLY A 303 15.80 -3.83 14.31
N ALA A 304 15.46 -4.73 15.23
CA ALA A 304 14.08 -5.08 15.59
C ALA A 304 13.53 -4.25 16.77
N ASP A 305 14.28 -3.26 17.24
CA ASP A 305 14.18 -2.62 18.55
C ASP A 305 13.87 -1.11 18.48
N ALA A 306 13.13 -0.67 17.46
CA ALA A 306 12.74 0.73 17.29
C ALA A 306 11.28 1.01 17.71
N TRP A 307 11.05 2.02 18.56
CA TRP A 307 9.71 2.54 18.84
C TRP A 307 9.40 3.67 17.86
N LEU A 308 8.50 3.42 16.91
CA LEU A 308 8.14 4.37 15.87
C LEU A 308 6.85 5.08 16.26
N SER A 309 6.88 6.41 16.33
CA SER A 309 5.78 7.22 16.85
C SER A 309 5.83 8.64 16.32
N ASN A 310 4.72 9.36 16.47
CA ASN A 310 4.60 10.78 16.15
C ASN A 310 3.88 11.50 17.30
N HIS A 311 3.72 12.82 17.17
CA HIS A 311 3.07 13.62 18.21
C HIS A 311 1.63 13.17 18.53
N LEU A 312 0.85 12.76 17.54
CA LEU A 312 -0.51 12.26 17.76
C LEU A 312 -0.50 10.95 18.57
N PHE A 313 0.31 9.97 18.17
CA PHE A 313 0.39 8.68 18.85
C PHE A 313 0.95 8.83 20.27
N ASP A 314 1.97 9.66 20.45
CA ASP A 314 2.54 9.95 21.77
C ASP A 314 1.52 10.59 22.70
N ARG A 315 0.76 11.59 22.19
CA ARG A 315 -0.34 12.19 22.95
C ARG A 315 -1.40 11.16 23.32
N LEU A 316 -1.87 10.33 22.38
CA LEU A 316 -2.87 9.31 22.66
C LEU A 316 -2.41 8.33 23.76
N LEU A 317 -1.12 7.97 23.78
CA LEU A 317 -0.55 7.08 24.78
C LEU A 317 -0.40 7.72 26.18
N THR A 318 -0.65 9.02 26.36
CA THR A 318 -0.71 9.62 27.71
C THR A 318 -2.03 9.31 28.43
N ASN A 319 -3.09 8.96 27.69
CA ASN A 319 -4.40 8.61 28.25
C ASN A 319 -4.48 7.15 28.72
N ALA A 320 -4.96 6.95 29.94
CA ALA A 320 -5.01 5.61 30.57
C ALA A 320 -5.96 4.64 29.86
N ASP A 321 -7.13 5.11 29.43
CA ASP A 321 -8.12 4.28 28.73
C ASP A 321 -7.61 3.88 27.33
N TYR A 322 -6.98 4.82 26.62
CA TYR A 322 -6.34 4.53 25.34
C TYR A 322 -5.21 3.50 25.48
N ARG A 323 -4.32 3.64 26.48
CA ARG A 323 -3.27 2.64 26.75
C ARG A 323 -3.85 1.27 27.06
N LYS A 324 -4.92 1.21 27.85
CA LYS A 324 -5.62 -0.05 28.17
C LYS A 324 -6.20 -0.70 26.91
N ALA A 325 -6.85 0.08 26.05
CA ALA A 325 -7.37 -0.41 24.77
C ALA A 325 -6.26 -0.86 23.81
N TYR A 326 -5.16 -0.12 23.76
CA TYR A 326 -3.98 -0.43 22.95
C TYR A 326 -3.34 -1.76 23.36
N LEU A 327 -3.10 -1.97 24.67
CA LEU A 327 -2.57 -3.23 25.21
C LEU A 327 -3.53 -4.40 24.94
N ALA A 328 -4.82 -4.22 25.24
CA ALA A 328 -5.82 -5.27 25.02
C ALA A 328 -5.88 -5.69 23.54
N ARG A 329 -5.78 -4.73 22.62
CA ARG A 329 -5.74 -5.01 21.18
C ARG A 329 -4.46 -5.74 20.77
N TRP A 330 -3.30 -5.34 21.29
CA TRP A 330 -2.05 -6.06 21.05
C TRP A 330 -2.14 -7.51 21.52
N GLU A 331 -2.56 -7.75 22.76
CA GLU A 331 -2.70 -9.10 23.32
C GLU A 331 -3.69 -9.98 22.53
N GLN A 332 -4.80 -9.40 22.06
CA GLN A 332 -5.75 -10.08 21.18
C GLN A 332 -5.08 -10.52 19.87
N LEU A 333 -4.37 -9.60 19.21
CA LEU A 333 -3.73 -9.88 17.92
C LEU A 333 -2.58 -10.87 18.08
N ARG A 334 -1.81 -10.81 19.17
CA ARG A 334 -0.71 -11.74 19.46
C ARG A 334 -1.15 -13.19 19.63
N ARG A 335 -2.38 -13.43 20.07
CA ARG A 335 -3.00 -14.77 20.11
C ARG A 335 -3.51 -15.25 18.74
N THR A 336 -3.59 -14.37 17.75
CA THR A 336 -4.24 -14.64 16.46
C THR A 336 -3.37 -14.18 15.28
N LEU A 337 -3.71 -13.06 14.64
CA LEU A 337 -3.12 -12.60 13.38
C LEU A 337 -1.64 -12.19 13.51
N PHE A 338 -1.22 -11.70 14.68
CA PHE A 338 0.16 -11.33 14.96
C PHE A 338 0.93 -12.44 15.68
N SER A 339 0.40 -13.67 15.72
CA SER A 339 1.18 -14.81 16.20
C SER A 339 2.36 -15.08 15.26
N LEU A 340 3.48 -15.59 15.78
CA LEU A 340 4.64 -15.93 14.94
C LEU A 340 4.26 -16.93 13.84
N ARG A 341 3.44 -17.92 14.20
CA ARG A 341 2.90 -18.92 13.27
C ARG A 341 2.08 -18.28 12.15
N SER A 342 1.19 -17.33 12.48
CA SER A 342 0.35 -16.67 11.49
C SER A 342 1.18 -15.83 10.52
N LEU A 343 2.12 -15.03 11.03
CA LEU A 343 2.98 -14.16 10.21
C LEU A 343 3.91 -15.00 9.32
N HIS A 344 4.55 -16.04 9.86
CA HIS A 344 5.35 -16.97 9.06
C HIS A 344 4.50 -17.72 8.04
N GLY A 345 3.27 -18.09 8.38
CA GLY A 345 2.31 -18.70 7.45
C GLY A 345 1.99 -17.81 6.26
N MET A 346 1.74 -16.51 6.48
CA MET A 346 1.53 -15.54 5.39
C MET A 346 2.77 -15.40 4.49
N ILE A 347 3.97 -15.47 5.06
CA ILE A 347 5.23 -15.49 4.29
C ILE A 347 5.30 -16.77 3.45
N ASP A 348 5.00 -17.93 4.03
CA ASP A 348 5.01 -19.21 3.33
C ASP A 348 3.98 -19.27 2.20
N ASP A 349 2.80 -18.69 2.41
CA ASP A 349 1.78 -18.53 1.37
C ASP A 349 2.30 -17.67 0.20
N ASN A 350 3.00 -16.56 0.50
CA ASN A 350 3.60 -15.72 -0.52
C ASN A 350 4.75 -16.42 -1.25
N VAL A 351 5.60 -17.19 -0.56
CA VAL A 351 6.65 -18.01 -1.16
C VAL A 351 6.04 -19.03 -2.12
N ARG A 352 5.00 -19.76 -1.68
CA ARG A 352 4.28 -20.72 -2.53
C ARG A 352 3.66 -20.04 -3.75
N ALA A 353 3.02 -18.89 -3.57
CA ALA A 353 2.43 -18.13 -4.66
C ALA A 353 3.50 -17.67 -5.67
N LEU A 354 4.63 -17.12 -5.19
CA LEU A 354 5.72 -16.67 -6.06
C LEU A 354 6.41 -17.82 -6.79
N GLY A 355 6.57 -18.99 -6.16
CA GLY A 355 7.16 -20.20 -6.75
C GLY A 355 8.39 -19.91 -7.61
N GLY A 356 8.46 -20.52 -8.81
CA GLY A 356 9.58 -20.33 -9.74
C GLY A 356 9.74 -18.90 -10.31
N ALA A 357 8.75 -18.01 -10.13
CA ALA A 357 8.81 -16.64 -10.64
C ALA A 357 9.82 -15.80 -9.86
N ALA A 358 10.05 -16.11 -8.57
CA ALA A 358 11.10 -15.46 -7.78
C ALA A 358 12.50 -15.70 -8.41
N HIS A 359 12.79 -16.94 -8.78
CA HIS A 359 14.05 -17.31 -9.43
C HIS A 359 14.18 -16.66 -10.82
N ARG A 360 13.15 -16.75 -11.68
CA ARG A 360 13.17 -16.11 -13.01
C ARG A 360 13.37 -14.60 -12.91
N ASN A 361 12.73 -13.95 -11.94
CA ASN A 361 12.94 -12.54 -11.66
C ASN A 361 14.40 -12.25 -11.26
N ALA A 362 14.97 -13.03 -10.34
CA ALA A 362 16.37 -12.88 -9.92
C ALA A 362 17.34 -13.03 -11.10
N VAL A 363 17.15 -14.05 -11.94
CA VAL A 363 17.96 -14.27 -13.16
C VAL A 363 17.86 -13.08 -14.11
N ARG A 364 16.63 -12.62 -14.41
CA ARG A 364 16.36 -11.51 -15.34
C ARG A 364 17.07 -10.21 -14.94
N TRP A 365 17.21 -9.97 -13.64
CA TRP A 365 17.75 -8.73 -13.08
C TRP A 365 19.12 -8.91 -12.41
N SER A 366 19.79 -10.05 -12.61
CA SER A 366 21.06 -10.44 -11.98
C SER A 366 22.25 -9.51 -12.30
N GLY A 367 22.20 -8.78 -13.41
CA GLY A 367 23.22 -7.81 -13.81
C GLY A 367 23.25 -6.53 -12.98
N PHE A 368 22.23 -6.29 -12.14
CA PHE A 368 22.07 -5.05 -11.36
C PHE A 368 22.23 -5.31 -9.86
N LYS A 369 23.44 -5.74 -9.47
CA LYS A 369 23.75 -6.13 -8.08
C LYS A 369 23.86 -4.97 -7.11
N GLU A 370 24.02 -3.75 -7.61
CA GLU A 370 24.24 -2.51 -6.84
C GLU A 370 23.07 -2.13 -5.94
N ALA A 371 21.86 -2.66 -6.19
CA ALA A 371 20.67 -2.35 -5.41
C ALA A 371 20.47 -3.24 -4.16
N TYR A 372 21.35 -4.21 -3.91
CA TYR A 372 21.24 -5.13 -2.77
C TYR A 372 22.57 -5.19 -1.99
N PRO A 373 22.69 -4.44 -0.88
CA PRO A 373 23.98 -4.27 -0.19
C PRO A 373 24.55 -5.58 0.36
N ASP A 374 23.71 -6.53 0.79
CA ASP A 374 24.14 -7.80 1.40
C ASP A 374 24.05 -9.01 0.45
N ARG A 375 23.63 -8.79 -0.82
CA ARG A 375 23.59 -9.79 -1.90
C ARG A 375 22.84 -11.09 -1.57
N LEU A 376 21.92 -11.09 -0.61
CA LEU A 376 21.13 -12.28 -0.30
C LEU A 376 20.36 -12.79 -1.52
N THR A 377 20.22 -14.10 -1.58
CA THR A 377 19.21 -14.79 -2.40
C THR A 377 17.79 -14.50 -1.89
N PHE A 378 16.79 -14.92 -2.66
CA PHE A 378 15.39 -14.80 -2.25
C PHE A 378 15.13 -15.59 -0.96
N GLU A 379 15.63 -16.82 -0.90
CA GLU A 379 15.44 -17.75 0.21
C GLU A 379 16.11 -17.24 1.50
N GLU A 380 17.33 -16.71 1.39
CA GLU A 380 18.05 -16.12 2.53
C GLU A 380 17.36 -14.86 3.06
N ASP A 381 16.81 -14.00 2.18
CA ASP A 381 16.09 -12.81 2.61
C ASP A 381 14.73 -13.15 3.25
N VAL A 382 14.07 -14.22 2.80
CA VAL A 382 12.87 -14.78 3.46
C VAL A 382 13.21 -15.33 4.85
N ALA A 383 14.30 -16.07 4.99
CA ALA A 383 14.76 -16.57 6.29
C ALA A 383 15.08 -15.42 7.26
N GLN A 384 15.82 -14.42 6.79
CA GLN A 384 16.12 -13.20 7.53
C GLN A 384 14.85 -12.48 8.00
N MET A 385 13.85 -12.36 7.12
CA MET A 385 12.59 -11.69 7.46
C MET A 385 11.87 -12.43 8.59
N LYS A 386 11.86 -13.76 8.54
CA LYS A 386 11.21 -14.61 9.57
C LYS A 386 11.91 -14.52 10.91
N GLU A 387 13.24 -14.52 10.94
CA GLU A 387 14.05 -14.34 12.15
C GLU A 387 13.81 -12.95 12.75
N TRP A 388 13.88 -11.91 11.93
CA TRP A 388 13.65 -10.54 12.36
C TRP A 388 12.25 -10.35 12.96
N ILE A 389 11.21 -10.95 12.38
CA ILE A 389 9.84 -10.91 12.93
C ILE A 389 9.78 -11.54 14.33
N ALA A 390 10.49 -12.64 14.56
CA ALA A 390 10.50 -13.29 15.88
C ALA A 390 11.11 -12.37 16.95
N GLU A 391 12.21 -11.71 16.63
CA GLU A 391 12.86 -10.72 17.49
C GLU A 391 11.95 -9.50 17.73
N ARG A 392 11.33 -8.99 16.66
CA ARG A 392 10.43 -7.83 16.72
C ARG A 392 9.23 -8.07 17.62
N LEU A 393 8.60 -9.24 17.52
CA LEU A 393 7.48 -9.61 18.38
C LEU A 393 7.89 -9.68 19.85
N LYS A 394 9.05 -10.29 20.15
CA LYS A 394 9.57 -10.37 21.52
C LYS A 394 9.82 -8.98 22.10
N TRP A 395 10.41 -8.08 21.31
CA TRP A 395 10.65 -6.71 21.72
C TRP A 395 9.34 -5.92 21.92
N LEU A 396 8.38 -6.03 21.01
CA LEU A 396 7.08 -5.35 21.13
C LEU A 396 6.26 -5.87 22.33
N ASP A 397 6.31 -7.17 22.61
CA ASP A 397 5.65 -7.76 23.79
C ASP A 397 6.16 -7.08 25.09
N GLN A 398 7.46 -6.74 25.16
CA GLN A 398 8.04 -6.03 26.29
C GLN A 398 7.68 -4.54 26.29
N GLU A 399 7.88 -3.83 25.18
CA GLU A 399 7.74 -2.37 25.12
C GLU A 399 6.29 -1.90 25.26
N ILE A 400 5.33 -2.59 24.64
CA ILE A 400 3.90 -2.28 24.76
C ILE A 400 3.45 -2.56 26.20
N GLY A 401 3.90 -3.68 26.79
CA GLY A 401 3.63 -4.01 28.18
C GLY A 401 4.16 -2.96 29.16
N GLN A 402 5.38 -2.46 28.95
CA GLN A 402 5.97 -1.40 29.77
C GLN A 402 5.20 -0.08 29.65
N ARG A 403 4.90 0.37 28.42
CA ARG A 403 4.18 1.62 28.18
C ARG A 403 2.76 1.59 28.73
N ALA A 404 2.07 0.46 28.61
CA ALA A 404 0.74 0.31 29.18
C ALA A 404 0.73 0.43 30.71
N ARG A 405 1.79 -0.04 31.38
CA ARG A 405 1.95 0.01 32.84
C ARG A 405 2.50 1.34 33.37
N ALA A 406 3.15 2.14 32.52
CA ALA A 406 3.66 3.44 32.93
C ALA A 406 2.51 4.31 33.44
N SER A 407 2.53 4.60 34.74
CA SER A 407 1.67 5.62 35.34
C SER A 407 1.98 6.97 34.68
N SER A 408 0.97 7.81 34.51
CA SER A 408 1.01 9.19 33.99
C SER A 408 1.80 10.15 34.90
N GLY A 409 3.03 9.76 35.25
CA GLY A 409 3.88 10.41 36.23
C GLY A 409 5.30 10.61 35.70
N ARG A 410 5.44 11.48 34.70
CA ARG A 410 6.56 12.42 34.64
C ARG A 410 5.97 13.78 34.27
N LYS A 411 5.89 14.63 35.30
CA LYS A 411 5.61 16.06 35.18
C LYS A 411 6.71 16.75 34.39
#